data_AF-A0A1M3BDJ7-F1
#
_entry.id   AF-A0A1M3BDJ7-F1
#
_cell.length_a   1.000
_cell.length_b   1.000
_cell.length_c   1.000
_cell.angle_alpha   90.00
_cell.angle_beta   90.00
_cell.angle_gamma   90.00
#
_symmetry.space_group_name_H-M   'P 1'
#
loop_
_entity.id
_entity.type
_entity.pdbx_description
1 polymer ?
#
loop_
_entity_poly.entity_id
_entity_poly.type
_entity_poly.pdbx_seq_one_letter_code
_entity_poly.pdbx_strand_id
1 'polypeptide(L)'
;MNHLSRKAISSALVLLPSLLFCVVDQEEKKIQDETSVECSKSVLLSYFPKEFVVETLKKFKVPKEKWEEINKKLAEKDSKVIDLVQEKASEIDPNLLKDPQKRQVAVKIFRETLLNIFSEVMKANGIQDPKQIEGMLDDIQQQKAQRFAQCMRLNKNPFDSNLKKSNYTQEKNNEEDDEGDDDDDEEDEEEFDFEEEKNNNRVNDEKNKLKNLDKKASK
;
A
#
# COMPACT_ATOMS: atom_id res chain seq x y z
N MET A 1 9.69 -64.85 -36.11
CA MET A 1 10.99 -65.51 -35.87
C MET A 1 11.99 -64.97 -36.88
N ASN A 2 13.22 -64.72 -36.41
CA ASN A 2 14.44 -64.33 -37.12
C ASN A 2 14.60 -62.83 -37.43
N HIS A 3 15.73 -62.16 -37.21
CA HIS A 3 16.83 -62.26 -36.24
C HIS A 3 17.58 -60.91 -36.35
N LEU A 4 17.92 -60.27 -35.23
CA LEU A 4 18.92 -59.19 -35.19
C LEU A 4 20.29 -59.75 -35.60
N SER A 5 21.19 -58.95 -36.18
CA SER A 5 22.42 -58.49 -35.48
C SER A 5 23.48 -57.91 -36.43
N ARG A 6 24.32 -57.11 -35.81
CA ARG A 6 25.26 -56.09 -36.31
C ARG A 6 26.64 -56.66 -36.70
N LYS A 7 27.38 -55.93 -37.53
CA LYS A 7 28.72 -55.29 -37.27
C LYS A 7 29.69 -55.41 -38.46
N ALA A 8 30.32 -54.29 -38.82
CA ALA A 8 31.78 -54.20 -38.99
C ALA A 8 32.21 -52.73 -38.87
N ILE A 9 33.25 -52.51 -38.07
CA ILE A 9 33.89 -51.22 -37.76
C ILE A 9 35.28 -51.30 -38.37
N SER A 10 35.73 -50.26 -39.08
CA SER A 10 37.14 -50.03 -39.46
C SER A 10 37.32 -48.52 -39.65
N SER A 11 37.84 -47.79 -38.67
CA SER A 11 39.26 -47.52 -38.38
C SER A 11 39.92 -46.58 -39.40
N ALA A 12 40.20 -45.33 -38.98
CA ALA A 12 41.51 -44.66 -39.06
C ALA A 12 41.42 -43.16 -38.69
N LEU A 13 41.96 -42.83 -37.50
CA LEU A 13 42.99 -41.81 -37.23
C LEU A 13 43.11 -40.59 -38.19
N VAL A 14 43.06 -39.36 -37.64
CA VAL A 14 44.24 -38.49 -37.37
C VAL A 14 43.78 -37.05 -37.05
N LEU A 15 44.19 -36.59 -35.86
CA LEU A 15 44.64 -35.25 -35.43
C LEU A 15 44.04 -33.96 -36.05
N LEU A 16 43.57 -33.06 -35.17
CA LEU A 16 44.23 -31.76 -34.95
C LEU A 16 43.72 -31.09 -33.65
N PRO A 17 44.61 -30.65 -32.74
CA PRO A 17 44.29 -29.84 -31.59
C PRO A 17 44.58 -28.36 -31.88
N SER A 18 43.60 -27.46 -31.76
CA SER A 18 43.79 -26.05 -31.38
C SER A 18 42.51 -25.23 -31.48
N LEU A 19 42.49 -24.17 -30.68
CA LEU A 19 41.50 -23.07 -30.55
C LEU A 19 40.38 -23.40 -29.55
N LEU A 20 40.58 -23.18 -28.24
CA LEU A 20 40.80 -21.90 -27.56
C LEU A 20 39.57 -20.97 -27.69
N PHE A 21 38.98 -20.67 -26.53
CA PHE A 21 37.91 -19.71 -26.25
C PHE A 21 36.49 -20.07 -26.71
N CYS A 22 35.83 -20.98 -25.99
CA CYS A 22 34.45 -20.67 -25.59
C CYS A 22 34.55 -19.85 -24.32
N VAL A 23 34.51 -18.54 -24.52
CA VAL A 23 34.21 -17.55 -23.49
C VAL A 23 33.00 -18.09 -22.73
N VAL A 24 33.18 -18.36 -21.44
CA VAL A 24 32.02 -18.43 -20.56
C VAL A 24 31.50 -17.00 -20.57
N ASP A 25 30.50 -16.74 -21.41
CA ASP A 25 29.59 -15.62 -21.23
C ASP A 25 28.82 -15.96 -19.95
N GLN A 26 29.52 -15.78 -18.83
CA GLN A 26 28.89 -15.59 -17.55
C GLN A 26 28.30 -14.20 -17.70
N GLU A 27 27.11 -14.15 -18.31
CA GLU A 27 26.17 -13.07 -18.07
C GLU A 27 26.17 -12.91 -16.57
N GLU A 28 26.86 -11.85 -16.13
CA GLU A 28 26.57 -11.22 -14.86
C GLU A 28 25.06 -10.99 -14.91
N LYS A 29 24.33 -11.92 -14.30
CA LYS A 29 23.07 -11.60 -13.67
C LYS A 29 23.41 -10.51 -12.68
N LYS A 30 23.41 -9.30 -13.21
CA LYS A 30 23.20 -8.07 -12.48
C LYS A 30 21.90 -8.34 -11.74
N ILE A 31 22.02 -8.74 -10.49
CA ILE A 31 20.95 -8.70 -9.51
C ILE A 31 20.66 -7.21 -9.38
N GLN A 32 19.94 -6.67 -10.37
CA GLN A 32 19.27 -5.39 -10.27
C GLN A 32 18.06 -5.67 -9.40
N ASP A 33 18.28 -5.56 -8.11
CA ASP A 33 17.46 -4.69 -7.29
C ASP A 33 15.95 -4.92 -7.41
N GLU A 34 15.50 -6.11 -7.06
CA GLU A 34 14.08 -6.41 -6.81
C GLU A 34 13.64 -5.98 -5.40
N THR A 35 14.41 -5.14 -4.71
CA THR A 35 14.08 -4.66 -3.36
C THR A 35 13.94 -3.14 -3.23
N SER A 36 14.39 -2.32 -4.19
CA SER A 36 14.28 -0.85 -4.09
C SER A 36 13.00 -0.21 -4.64
N VAL A 37 11.85 -0.87 -4.56
CA VAL A 37 10.57 -0.13 -4.35
C VAL A 37 10.55 0.43 -2.92
N GLU A 38 11.70 0.88 -2.43
CA GLU A 38 12.03 1.24 -1.06
C GLU A 38 11.94 2.76 -1.01
N CYS A 39 10.76 3.21 -0.57
CA CYS A 39 10.54 4.62 -0.24
C CYS A 39 10.58 5.60 -1.42
N SER A 40 10.19 5.16 -2.62
CA SER A 40 10.02 6.08 -3.74
C SER A 40 8.94 7.12 -3.41
N LYS A 41 9.25 8.38 -3.72
CA LYS A 41 8.35 9.52 -3.46
C LYS A 41 6.99 9.34 -4.16
N SER A 42 6.96 8.72 -5.34
CA SER A 42 5.73 8.46 -6.09
C SER A 42 4.76 7.53 -5.35
N VAL A 43 5.27 6.45 -4.74
CA VAL A 43 4.43 5.51 -3.97
C VAL A 43 3.91 6.16 -2.69
N LEU A 44 4.71 6.99 -2.03
CA LEU A 44 4.30 7.66 -0.79
C LEU A 44 3.27 8.78 -1.02
N LEU A 45 3.36 9.47 -2.16
CA LEU A 45 2.49 10.62 -2.45
C LEU A 45 1.21 10.28 -3.20
N SER A 46 1.16 9.17 -3.94
CA SER A 46 -0.09 8.74 -4.61
C SER A 46 -1.16 8.37 -3.57
N TYR A 47 -2.41 8.77 -3.79
CA TYR A 47 -3.52 8.42 -2.90
C TYR A 47 -3.90 6.95 -3.03
N PHE A 48 -3.82 6.40 -4.24
CA PHE A 48 -4.09 4.99 -4.55
C PHE A 48 -2.88 4.30 -5.24
N PRO A 49 -1.77 4.04 -4.52
CA PRO A 49 -0.60 3.37 -5.10
C PRO A 49 -0.95 1.96 -5.59
N LYS A 50 -0.52 1.62 -6.81
CA LYS A 50 -0.89 0.37 -7.48
C LYS A 50 -0.54 -0.86 -6.65
N GLU A 51 0.62 -0.84 -6.01
CA GLU A 51 1.13 -1.94 -5.18
C GLU A 51 0.15 -2.26 -4.05
N PHE A 52 -0.25 -1.23 -3.29
CA PHE A 52 -1.17 -1.40 -2.18
C PHE A 52 -2.58 -1.75 -2.63
N VAL A 53 -3.06 -1.15 -3.73
CA VAL A 53 -4.35 -1.51 -4.32
C VAL A 53 -4.37 -2.99 -4.70
N VAL A 54 -3.33 -3.50 -5.37
CA VAL A 54 -3.26 -4.92 -5.77
C VAL A 54 -3.23 -5.84 -4.56
N GLU A 55 -2.46 -5.51 -3.52
CA GLU A 55 -2.41 -6.29 -2.29
C GLU A 55 -3.78 -6.35 -1.59
N THR A 56 -4.47 -5.22 -1.50
CA THR A 56 -5.84 -5.14 -0.97
C THR A 56 -6.81 -5.96 -1.81
N LEU A 57 -6.81 -5.79 -3.14
CA LEU A 57 -7.70 -6.53 -4.04
C LEU A 57 -7.52 -8.05 -3.87
N LYS A 58 -6.28 -8.50 -3.69
CA LYS A 58 -5.94 -9.89 -3.38
C LYS A 58 -6.49 -10.32 -2.02
N LYS A 59 -6.26 -9.54 -0.95
CA LYS A 59 -6.72 -9.82 0.41
C LYS A 59 -8.24 -9.95 0.50
N PHE A 60 -8.96 -9.08 -0.20
CA PHE A 60 -10.43 -9.06 -0.27
C PHE A 60 -11.02 -9.99 -1.35
N LYS A 61 -10.19 -10.84 -1.97
CA LYS A 61 -10.61 -11.85 -2.95
C LYS A 61 -11.37 -11.25 -4.16
N VAL A 62 -11.00 -10.04 -4.58
CA VAL A 62 -11.54 -9.45 -5.81
C VAL A 62 -11.02 -10.24 -7.01
N PRO A 63 -11.88 -10.59 -7.99
CA PRO A 63 -11.44 -11.33 -9.17
C PRO A 63 -10.32 -10.63 -9.95
N LYS A 64 -9.29 -11.38 -10.34
CA LYS A 64 -8.04 -10.86 -10.92
C LYS A 64 -8.26 -10.09 -12.22
N GLU A 65 -9.24 -10.51 -13.01
CA GLU A 65 -9.64 -9.86 -14.26
C GLU A 65 -10.10 -8.40 -14.08
N LYS A 66 -10.47 -7.99 -12.86
CA LYS A 66 -10.88 -6.61 -12.56
C LYS A 66 -9.71 -5.71 -12.14
N TRP A 67 -8.56 -6.29 -11.78
CA TRP A 67 -7.50 -5.55 -11.11
C TRP A 67 -6.88 -4.47 -11.99
N GLU A 68 -6.67 -4.76 -13.27
CA GLU A 68 -6.07 -3.81 -14.21
C GLU A 68 -6.97 -2.58 -14.40
N GLU A 69 -8.25 -2.80 -14.66
CA GLU A 69 -9.24 -1.73 -14.86
C GLU A 69 -9.43 -0.89 -13.60
N ILE A 70 -9.48 -1.52 -12.42
CA ILE A 70 -9.55 -0.83 -11.13
C ILE A 70 -8.32 0.08 -10.94
N ASN A 71 -7.11 -0.46 -11.12
CA ASN A 71 -5.88 0.31 -10.94
C ASN A 71 -5.79 1.48 -11.91
N LYS A 72 -6.16 1.26 -13.18
CA LYS A 72 -6.18 2.32 -14.20
C LYS A 72 -7.12 3.46 -13.80
N LYS A 73 -8.36 3.14 -13.42
CA LYS A 73 -9.36 4.14 -13.01
C LYS A 73 -8.98 4.89 -11.74
N LEU A 74 -8.37 4.21 -10.77
CA LEU A 74 -7.88 4.86 -9.56
C LEU A 74 -6.72 5.81 -9.87
N ALA A 75 -5.77 5.40 -10.72
CA ALA A 75 -4.66 6.27 -11.14
C ALA A 75 -5.15 7.52 -11.90
N GLU A 76 -6.18 7.40 -12.75
CA GLU A 76 -6.80 8.54 -13.44
C GLU A 76 -7.49 9.52 -12.49
N LYS A 77 -8.03 9.03 -11.36
CA LYS A 77 -8.70 9.85 -10.34
C LYS A 77 -7.75 10.39 -9.28
N ASP A 78 -6.59 9.76 -9.09
CA ASP A 78 -5.56 10.15 -8.11
C ASP A 78 -5.16 11.63 -8.24
N SER A 79 -4.95 12.08 -9.48
CA SER A 79 -4.58 13.47 -9.80
C SER A 79 -5.69 14.49 -9.50
N LYS A 80 -6.94 14.05 -9.36
CA LYS A 80 -8.11 14.92 -9.13
C LYS A 80 -8.51 15.05 -7.67
N VAL A 81 -7.87 14.29 -6.77
CA VAL A 81 -8.23 14.26 -5.34
C VAL A 81 -8.15 15.66 -4.74
N ILE A 82 -7.07 16.41 -4.97
CA ILE A 82 -6.89 17.76 -4.42
C ILE A 82 -7.96 18.72 -4.93
N ASP A 83 -8.26 18.69 -6.23
CA ASP A 83 -9.27 19.56 -6.83
C ASP A 83 -10.66 19.31 -6.22
N LEU A 84 -11.03 18.03 -6.06
CA LEU A 84 -12.30 17.63 -5.45
C LEU A 84 -12.39 17.99 -3.96
N VAL A 85 -11.27 17.88 -3.23
CA VAL A 85 -11.20 18.32 -1.82
C VAL A 85 -11.35 19.83 -1.72
N GLN A 86 -10.71 20.58 -2.61
CA GLN A 86 -10.80 22.03 -2.64
C GLN A 86 -12.21 22.50 -3.01
N GLU A 87 -12.84 21.87 -4.01
CA GLU A 87 -14.23 22.12 -4.39
C GLU A 87 -15.15 21.93 -3.18
N LYS A 88 -15.14 20.73 -2.57
CA LYS A 88 -15.97 20.40 -1.39
C LYS A 88 -15.70 21.31 -0.20
N ALA A 89 -14.43 21.64 0.06
CA ALA A 89 -14.08 22.53 1.15
C ALA A 89 -14.62 23.95 0.92
N SER A 90 -14.50 24.46 -0.32
CA SER A 90 -14.94 25.82 -0.67
C SER A 90 -16.46 26.02 -0.60
N GLU A 91 -17.24 24.96 -0.81
CA GLU A 91 -18.70 24.95 -0.63
C GLU A 91 -19.11 25.14 0.85
N ILE A 92 -18.28 24.68 1.78
CA ILE A 92 -18.53 24.80 3.23
C ILE A 92 -17.95 26.11 3.76
N ASP A 93 -16.68 26.38 3.47
CA ASP A 93 -15.99 27.62 3.78
C ASP A 93 -14.76 27.79 2.86
N PRO A 94 -14.66 28.90 2.10
CA PRO A 94 -13.51 29.20 1.24
C PRO A 94 -12.13 29.14 1.92
N ASN A 95 -12.06 29.33 3.24
CA ASN A 95 -10.82 29.31 4.02
C ASN A 95 -10.60 28.03 4.82
N LEU A 96 -11.48 27.01 4.67
CA LEU A 96 -11.46 25.81 5.48
C LEU A 96 -10.13 25.05 5.46
N LEU A 97 -9.48 24.97 4.30
CA LEU A 97 -8.18 24.28 4.14
C LEU A 97 -6.99 25.10 4.66
N LYS A 98 -7.18 26.40 4.95
CA LYS A 98 -6.13 27.31 5.40
C LYS A 98 -6.20 27.59 6.90
N ASP A 99 -7.34 27.31 7.53
CA ASP A 99 -7.58 27.58 8.94
C ASP A 99 -7.16 26.37 9.81
N PRO A 100 -6.12 26.51 10.67
CA PRO A 100 -5.70 25.44 11.58
C PRO A 100 -6.81 24.96 12.52
N GLN A 101 -7.75 25.82 12.92
CA GLN A 101 -8.87 25.45 13.80
C GLN A 101 -9.87 24.52 13.10
N LYS A 102 -9.87 24.51 11.77
CA LYS A 102 -10.77 23.68 10.95
C LYS A 102 -10.10 22.42 10.42
N ARG A 103 -8.89 22.09 10.91
CA ARG A 103 -8.12 20.93 10.47
C ARG A 103 -8.92 19.63 10.51
N GLN A 104 -9.68 19.37 11.57
CA GLN A 104 -10.48 18.15 11.67
C GLN A 104 -11.58 18.07 10.61
N VAL A 105 -12.20 19.20 10.27
CA VAL A 105 -13.19 19.27 9.20
C VAL A 105 -12.53 19.06 7.84
N ALA A 106 -11.35 19.64 7.62
CA ALA A 106 -10.56 19.42 6.41
C ALA A 106 -10.16 17.94 6.25
N VAL A 107 -9.71 17.28 7.32
CA VAL A 107 -9.39 15.85 7.33
C VAL A 107 -10.62 15.01 7.02
N LYS A 108 -11.78 15.34 7.58
CA LYS A 108 -13.05 14.65 7.28
C LYS A 108 -13.40 14.75 5.80
N ILE A 109 -13.39 15.95 5.21
CA ILE A 109 -13.67 16.15 3.78
C ILE A 109 -12.67 15.37 2.91
N PHE A 110 -11.41 15.38 3.29
CA PHE A 110 -10.37 14.63 2.59
C PHE A 110 -10.67 13.13 2.60
N ARG A 111 -10.97 12.54 3.76
CA ARG A 111 -11.33 11.11 3.90
C ARG A 111 -12.60 10.76 3.12
N GLU A 112 -13.64 11.58 3.23
CA GLU A 112 -14.89 11.40 2.47
C GLU A 112 -14.65 11.46 0.97
N THR A 113 -13.75 12.33 0.50
CA THR A 113 -13.41 12.44 -0.92
C THR A 113 -12.71 11.18 -1.42
N LEU A 114 -11.74 10.67 -0.66
CA LEU A 114 -11.08 9.40 -0.98
C LEU A 114 -12.10 8.24 -1.02
N LEU A 115 -12.99 8.16 -0.04
CA LEU A 115 -14.02 7.12 0.01
C LEU A 115 -14.98 7.20 -1.17
N ASN A 116 -15.41 8.41 -1.55
CA ASN A 116 -16.30 8.60 -2.70
C ASN A 116 -15.64 8.16 -4.01
N ILE A 117 -14.39 8.57 -4.24
CA ILE A 117 -13.61 8.19 -5.43
C ILE A 117 -13.44 6.68 -5.48
N PHE A 118 -12.99 6.08 -4.37
CA PHE A 118 -12.75 4.65 -4.29
C PHE A 118 -14.05 3.85 -4.49
N SER A 119 -15.12 4.27 -3.82
CA SER A 119 -16.45 3.68 -3.95
C SER A 119 -16.97 3.70 -5.38
N GLU A 120 -16.80 4.80 -6.11
CA GLU A 120 -17.23 4.91 -7.50
C GLU A 120 -16.53 3.86 -8.37
N VAL A 121 -15.21 3.71 -8.23
CA VAL A 121 -14.43 2.73 -9.00
C VAL A 121 -14.80 1.29 -8.61
N MET A 122 -14.93 1.01 -7.31
CA MET A 122 -15.32 -0.32 -6.83
C MET A 122 -16.71 -0.72 -7.34
N LYS A 123 -17.69 0.17 -7.23
CA LYS A 123 -19.08 -0.05 -7.69
C LYS A 123 -19.16 -0.23 -9.20
N ALA A 124 -18.41 0.56 -9.98
CA ALA A 124 -18.31 0.39 -11.43
C ALA A 124 -17.73 -0.97 -11.84
N ASN A 125 -17.00 -1.64 -10.95
CA ASN A 125 -16.45 -2.98 -11.14
C ASN A 125 -17.25 -4.07 -10.40
N GLY A 126 -18.47 -3.77 -9.96
CA GLY A 126 -19.40 -4.73 -9.36
C GLY A 126 -19.14 -5.10 -7.90
N ILE A 127 -18.31 -4.34 -7.19
CA ILE A 127 -18.14 -4.44 -5.73
C ILE A 127 -19.12 -3.42 -5.12
N GLN A 128 -20.20 -3.91 -4.50
CA GLN A 128 -21.31 -3.04 -4.07
C GLN A 128 -21.43 -2.89 -2.55
N ASP A 129 -20.87 -3.82 -1.76
CA ASP A 129 -20.99 -3.78 -0.31
C ASP A 129 -20.21 -2.57 0.27
N PRO A 130 -20.89 -1.58 0.88
CA PRO A 130 -20.23 -0.41 1.44
C PRO A 130 -19.18 -0.76 2.48
N LYS A 131 -19.43 -1.75 3.34
CA LYS A 131 -18.48 -2.15 4.39
C LYS A 131 -17.22 -2.77 3.81
N GLN A 132 -17.37 -3.59 2.78
CA GLN A 132 -16.22 -4.12 2.04
C GLN A 132 -15.41 -3.00 1.41
N ILE A 133 -16.06 -2.01 0.79
CA ILE A 133 -15.38 -0.88 0.14
C ILE A 133 -14.62 -0.02 1.16
N GLU A 134 -15.25 0.32 2.28
CA GLU A 134 -14.62 1.05 3.39
C GLU A 134 -13.42 0.27 3.92
N GLY A 135 -13.59 -1.02 4.25
CA GLY A 135 -12.50 -1.86 4.75
C GLY A 135 -11.34 -2.02 3.77
N MET A 136 -11.61 -2.02 2.46
CA MET A 136 -10.56 -2.02 1.43
C MET A 136 -9.79 -0.70 1.40
N LEU A 137 -10.49 0.44 1.52
CA LEU A 137 -9.81 1.74 1.56
C LEU A 137 -8.97 1.88 2.83
N ASP A 138 -9.48 1.45 3.97
CA ASP A 138 -8.76 1.47 5.26
C ASP A 138 -7.50 0.61 5.20
N ASP A 139 -7.57 -0.56 4.56
CA ASP A 139 -6.42 -1.44 4.35
C ASP A 139 -5.33 -0.77 3.49
N ILE A 140 -5.71 -0.06 2.42
CA ILE A 140 -4.76 0.72 1.60
C ILE A 140 -4.11 1.83 2.44
N GLN A 141 -4.91 2.58 3.23
CA GLN A 141 -4.39 3.65 4.07
C GLN A 141 -3.46 3.11 5.17
N GLN A 142 -3.77 1.95 5.74
CA GLN A 142 -2.92 1.28 6.73
C GLN A 142 -1.60 0.84 6.12
N GLN A 143 -1.62 0.20 4.94
CA GLN A 143 -0.40 -0.18 4.22
C GLN A 143 0.48 1.05 3.92
N LYS A 144 -0.13 2.17 3.49
CA LYS A 144 0.58 3.44 3.27
C LYS A 144 1.21 3.97 4.55
N ALA A 145 0.48 3.99 5.66
CA ALA A 145 1.00 4.48 6.94
C ALA A 145 2.17 3.62 7.43
N GLN A 146 2.04 2.29 7.33
CA GLN A 146 3.11 1.35 7.68
C GLN A 146 4.35 1.55 6.82
N ARG A 147 4.17 1.70 5.49
CA ARG A 147 5.29 1.95 4.58
C ARG A 147 5.95 3.30 4.84
N PHE A 148 5.17 4.34 5.10
CA PHE A 148 5.69 5.65 5.45
C PHE A 148 6.52 5.59 6.74
N ALA A 149 6.02 4.95 7.80
CA ALA A 149 6.75 4.76 9.05
C ALA A 149 8.05 3.99 8.85
N GLN A 150 8.03 2.92 8.05
CA GLN A 150 9.23 2.17 7.69
C GLN A 150 10.27 3.05 6.97
N CYS A 151 9.82 3.84 6.00
CA CYS A 151 10.69 4.75 5.25
C CYS A 151 11.31 5.85 6.12
N MET A 152 10.55 6.39 7.07
CA MET A 152 11.07 7.38 8.02
C MET A 152 12.11 6.79 8.97
N ARG A 153 11.98 5.52 9.38
CA ARG A 153 12.98 4.83 10.20
C ARG A 153 14.29 4.62 9.45
N LEU A 154 14.22 4.17 8.18
CA LEU A 154 15.41 3.96 7.35
C LEU A 154 16.16 5.27 7.05
N ASN A 155 15.44 6.38 6.89
CA ASN A 155 16.04 7.70 6.63
C ASN A 155 16.63 8.37 7.88
N LYS A 156 16.28 7.93 9.10
CA LYS A 156 16.80 8.48 10.35
C LYS A 156 18.15 7.90 10.77
N ASN A 157 18.62 6.80 10.17
CA ASN A 157 19.88 6.17 10.55
C ASN A 157 20.96 6.26 9.45
N PRO A 158 21.65 7.40 9.29
CA PRO A 158 22.90 7.44 8.51
C PRO A 158 24.12 6.88 9.27
N PHE A 159 23.98 6.43 10.54
CA PHE A 159 25.10 5.97 11.38
C PHE A 159 25.12 4.47 11.74
N ASP A 160 24.05 3.71 11.51
CA ASP A 160 24.03 2.26 11.82
C ASP A 160 24.50 1.37 10.68
N SER A 161 24.75 1.92 9.49
CA SER A 161 25.21 1.14 8.33
C SER A 161 26.67 0.68 8.43
N ASN A 162 27.40 1.08 9.48
CA ASN A 162 28.77 0.62 9.77
C ASN A 162 28.89 -0.35 10.96
N LEU A 163 27.80 -0.70 11.66
CA LEU A 163 27.86 -1.66 12.78
C LEU A 163 27.45 -3.10 12.43
N LYS A 164 27.31 -3.44 11.14
CA LYS A 164 27.17 -4.83 10.67
C LYS A 164 28.40 -5.28 9.88
N LYS A 165 29.59 -5.03 10.42
CA LYS A 165 30.80 -5.77 10.04
C LYS A 165 31.84 -5.81 11.16
N SER A 166 31.46 -6.35 12.31
CA SER A 166 32.44 -6.91 13.24
C SER A 166 32.04 -8.34 13.58
N ASN A 167 33.07 -9.18 13.57
CA ASN A 167 33.00 -10.63 13.46
C ASN A 167 32.21 -11.32 14.56
N TYR A 168 31.51 -12.39 14.17
CA TYR A 168 31.11 -13.46 15.07
C TYR A 168 32.38 -14.13 15.61
N THR A 169 32.74 -13.83 16.86
CA THR A 169 33.52 -14.75 17.69
C THR A 169 32.74 -14.93 18.98
N GLN A 170 32.13 -16.10 19.13
CA GLN A 170 31.63 -16.56 20.42
C GLN A 170 32.83 -16.83 21.32
N GLU A 171 32.99 -16.05 22.39
CA GLU A 171 33.62 -16.54 23.61
C GLU A 171 32.71 -16.20 24.79
N LYS A 172 32.33 -17.27 25.51
CA LYS A 172 31.78 -17.21 26.86
C LYS A 172 32.79 -16.51 27.77
N ASN A 173 32.30 -15.72 28.72
CA ASN A 173 32.56 -15.90 30.15
C ASN A 173 31.55 -15.10 30.98
N ASN A 174 31.22 -15.65 32.15
CA ASN A 174 30.29 -15.15 33.16
C ASN A 174 30.87 -14.00 33.99
N GLU A 175 30.00 -13.42 34.83
CA GLU A 175 30.29 -12.60 36.04
C GLU A 175 30.76 -11.16 35.70
N GLU A 176 30.26 -10.05 36.26
CA GLU A 176 29.66 -9.74 37.58
C GLU A 176 28.70 -8.53 37.50
N ASP A 177 28.05 -8.29 38.63
CA ASP A 177 27.09 -7.26 39.01
C ASP A 177 27.49 -5.80 38.70
N ASP A 178 26.51 -4.94 38.42
CA ASP A 178 26.50 -3.58 38.98
C ASP A 178 25.05 -3.03 39.02
N GLU A 179 24.68 -2.56 40.21
CA GLU A 179 23.41 -1.89 40.51
C GLU A 179 23.49 -0.39 40.18
N GLY A 180 22.35 0.22 39.90
CA GLY A 180 22.18 1.67 39.90
C GLY A 180 21.92 2.24 38.51
N ASP A 181 21.02 3.19 38.34
CA ASP A 181 20.11 3.84 39.27
C ASP A 181 19.07 4.53 38.39
N ASP A 182 17.91 4.77 38.98
CA ASP A 182 16.71 5.34 38.37
C ASP A 182 16.96 6.66 37.60
N ASP A 183 16.38 6.76 36.41
CA ASP A 183 15.87 8.02 35.85
C ASP A 183 14.61 7.69 35.04
N ASP A 184 13.51 7.53 35.78
CA ASP A 184 12.15 7.75 35.29
C ASP A 184 12.03 9.22 34.87
N ASP A 185 11.74 9.47 33.60
CA ASP A 185 11.02 10.68 33.17
C ASP A 185 10.12 10.30 31.98
N GLU A 186 8.95 9.78 32.37
CA GLU A 186 7.63 9.88 31.75
C GLU A 186 7.61 10.28 30.25
N GLU A 187 7.62 9.28 29.36
CA GLU A 187 7.01 9.46 28.05
C GLU A 187 5.49 9.45 28.24
N ASP A 188 4.88 10.64 28.12
CA ASP A 188 3.44 10.80 27.97
C ASP A 188 2.94 9.92 26.82
N GLU A 189 2.46 8.72 27.14
CA GLU A 189 1.65 7.92 26.24
C GLU A 189 0.33 8.68 26.04
N GLU A 190 0.27 9.54 25.02
CA GLU A 190 -1.00 10.04 24.52
C GLU A 190 -1.82 8.84 24.01
N GLU A 191 -2.61 8.27 24.93
CA GLU A 191 -3.66 7.29 24.70
C GLU A 191 -4.60 7.87 23.64
N PHE A 192 -4.42 7.45 22.39
CA PHE A 192 -5.25 7.87 21.28
C PHE A 192 -6.59 7.15 21.41
N ASP A 193 -7.48 7.72 22.22
CA ASP A 193 -8.84 7.23 22.41
C ASP A 193 -9.59 7.26 21.07
N PHE A 194 -9.71 6.10 20.45
CA PHE A 194 -10.59 5.87 19.31
C PHE A 194 -12.02 5.81 19.85
N GLU A 195 -12.63 6.97 20.09
CA GLU A 195 -14.06 7.04 20.32
C GLU A 195 -14.79 6.65 19.02
N GLU A 196 -15.22 5.40 18.95
CA GLU A 196 -16.21 4.90 18.01
C GLU A 196 -17.56 5.58 18.32
N GLU A 197 -17.74 6.80 17.80
CA GLU A 197 -19.00 7.52 17.96
C GLU A 197 -20.09 6.88 17.09
N LYS A 198 -20.80 5.90 17.67
CA LYS A 198 -22.07 5.38 17.15
C LYS A 198 -23.14 6.46 17.24
N ASN A 199 -23.31 7.25 16.19
CA ASN A 199 -24.49 8.11 16.05
C ASN A 199 -25.46 7.57 14.99
N ASN A 200 -26.33 6.66 15.47
CA ASN A 200 -27.68 6.47 14.95
C ASN A 200 -28.50 7.75 15.18
N ASN A 201 -28.65 8.60 14.16
CA ASN A 201 -29.88 9.35 13.89
C ASN A 201 -29.67 10.38 12.76
N ARG A 202 -29.99 9.99 11.51
CA ARG A 202 -30.51 10.97 10.54
C ARG A 202 -31.31 10.32 9.40
N VAL A 203 -32.26 9.46 9.75
CA VAL A 203 -33.36 9.09 8.85
C VAL A 203 -34.63 9.59 9.49
N ASN A 204 -34.98 10.87 9.32
CA ASN A 204 -36.34 11.36 9.61
C ASN A 204 -36.72 12.74 9.03
N ASP A 205 -35.93 13.35 8.12
CA ASP A 205 -36.29 14.68 7.58
C ASP A 205 -36.82 14.72 6.12
N GLU A 206 -36.83 13.61 5.38
CA GLU A 206 -37.41 13.59 4.02
C GLU A 206 -38.85 13.05 3.94
N LYS A 207 -39.37 12.41 4.99
CA LYS A 207 -40.75 11.85 4.99
C LYS A 207 -41.85 12.85 5.34
N ASN A 208 -41.52 14.08 5.78
CA ASN A 208 -42.51 15.11 6.09
C ASN A 208 -42.68 16.20 5.01
N LYS A 209 -41.93 16.14 3.90
CA LYS A 209 -42.12 17.06 2.77
C LYS A 209 -43.06 16.52 1.67
N LEU A 210 -43.35 15.22 1.66
CA LEU A 210 -44.28 14.58 0.70
C LEU A 210 -45.74 14.46 1.19
N LYS A 211 -46.06 14.79 2.46
CA LYS A 211 -47.44 14.66 2.99
C LYS A 211 -48.29 15.94 2.92
N ASN A 212 -47.76 17.04 2.38
CA ASN A 212 -48.47 18.32 2.30
C ASN A 212 -48.85 18.75 0.87
N LEU A 213 -48.72 17.88 -0.13
CA LEU A 213 -49.18 18.17 -1.50
C LEU A 213 -50.49 17.49 -1.90
N ASP A 214 -50.95 16.45 -1.17
CA ASP A 214 -52.22 15.76 -1.47
C ASP A 214 -53.48 16.32 -0.78
N LYS A 215 -53.37 17.45 -0.06
CA LYS A 215 -54.53 18.10 0.60
C LYS A 215 -55.02 19.39 -0.06
N LYS A 216 -54.51 19.72 -1.25
CA LYS A 216 -54.92 20.92 -2.02
C LYS A 216 -55.67 20.62 -3.32
N ALA A 217 -56.05 19.36 -3.56
CA ALA A 217 -56.83 18.93 -4.73
C ALA A 217 -58.25 18.42 -4.38
N SER A 218 -58.83 18.90 -3.27
CA SER A 218 -60.25 18.68 -2.97
C SER A 218 -60.82 19.83 -2.14
N LYS A 219 -61.07 20.95 -2.80
CA LYS A 219 -62.09 21.93 -2.43
C LYS A 219 -62.49 22.74 -3.64
#